data_AF-M9MT94-F1
#
_entry.id   AF-M9MT94-F1
#
_cell.length_a   1.000
_cell.length_b   1.000
_cell.length_c   1.000
_cell.angle_alpha   90.00
_cell.angle_beta   90.00
_cell.angle_gamma   90.00
#
_symmetry.space_group_name_H-M   'P 1'
#
loop_
_entity.id
_entity.type
_entity.pdbx_description
1 polymer ?
#
loop_
_entity_poly.entity_id
_entity_poly.type
_entity_poly.pdbx_seq_one_letter_code
_entity_poly.pdbx_strand_id
1 'polypeptide(L)' 'SAHLVNFKGTDTVAGIALIKKYYGTKDPVPGYSVPAAEHSTITAWGKDHEKDAFEHIVTQFSSVPVSVVS' A
#
# COMPACT_ATOMS: atom_id res chain seq x y z
N SER A 1 -11.76 -8.96 -5.46
CA SER A 1 -11.82 -9.30 -6.91
C SER A 1 -12.82 -8.43 -7.64
N ALA A 2 -14.08 -8.33 -7.18
CA ALA A 2 -15.11 -7.51 -7.82
C ALA A 2 -14.70 -6.03 -8.04
N HIS A 3 -14.09 -5.40 -7.03
CA HIS A 3 -13.56 -4.04 -7.16
C HIS A 3 -12.57 -3.87 -8.34
N LEU A 4 -11.74 -4.89 -8.59
CA LEU A 4 -10.71 -4.88 -9.64
C LEU A 4 -11.28 -5.03 -11.06
N VAL A 5 -12.60 -5.20 -11.20
CA VAL A 5 -13.26 -5.13 -12.52
C VAL A 5 -13.22 -3.69 -13.06
N ASN A 6 -13.31 -2.69 -12.17
CA ASN A 6 -13.42 -1.28 -12.56
C ASN A 6 -12.16 -0.48 -12.24
N PHE A 7 -11.35 -0.92 -11.27
CA PHE A 7 -10.19 -0.18 -10.77
C PHE A 7 -8.94 -1.06 -10.68
N LYS A 8 -7.76 -0.44 -10.60
CA LYS A 8 -6.47 -1.15 -10.52
C LYS A 8 -5.76 -1.00 -9.16
N GLY A 9 -6.30 -0.25 -8.20
CA GLY A 9 -5.70 -0.08 -6.87
C GLY A 9 -6.30 -1.05 -5.85
N THR A 10 -5.46 -1.79 -5.09
CA THR A 10 -5.95 -2.60 -3.96
C THR A 10 -4.84 -3.00 -2.97
N ASP A 11 -5.14 -2.93 -1.67
CA ASP A 11 -4.35 -3.58 -0.62
C ASP A 11 -4.88 -4.97 -0.24
N THR A 12 -6.02 -5.38 -0.81
CA THR A 12 -6.62 -6.70 -0.54
C THR A 12 -6.00 -7.77 -1.43
N VAL A 13 -4.80 -8.22 -1.07
CA VAL A 13 -3.99 -9.18 -1.84
C VAL A 13 -4.75 -10.46 -2.22
N ALA A 14 -5.67 -10.94 -1.37
CA ALA A 14 -6.49 -12.11 -1.66
C ALA A 14 -7.25 -12.02 -3.00
N GLY A 15 -7.64 -10.81 -3.41
CA GLY A 15 -8.30 -10.58 -4.70
C GLY A 15 -7.42 -10.94 -5.91
N ILE A 16 -6.10 -10.75 -5.80
CA ILE A 16 -5.13 -11.05 -6.86
C ILE A 16 -5.04 -12.56 -7.06
N ALA A 17 -4.90 -13.33 -5.97
CA ALA A 17 -4.82 -14.79 -6.04
C ALA A 17 -6.09 -15.42 -6.63
N LEU A 18 -7.27 -14.91 -6.26
CA LEU A 18 -8.55 -15.35 -6.80
C LEU A 18 -8.62 -15.10 -8.31
N ILE A 19 -8.31 -13.88 -8.78
CA ILE A 19 -8.34 -13.57 -10.21
C ILE A 19 -7.35 -14.46 -10.97
N LYS A 20 -6.12 -14.62 -10.48
CA LYS A 20 -5.10 -15.45 -11.12
C LYS A 20 -5.55 -16.91 -11.29
N LYS A 21 -6.24 -17.48 -10.29
CA LYS A 21 -6.67 -18.88 -10.30
C LYS A 21 -7.90 -19.14 -11.17
N TYR A 22 -8.87 -18.22 -11.19
CA TYR A 22 -10.19 -18.50 -11.76
C TYR A 22 -10.53 -17.70 -13.03
N TYR A 23 -9.82 -16.62 -13.33
CA TYR A 23 -10.11 -15.75 -14.47
C TYR A 23 -8.88 -15.52 -15.36
N GLY A 24 -7.75 -15.13 -14.73
CA GLY A 24 -6.53 -14.76 -15.42
C GLY A 24 -6.54 -13.32 -15.96
N THR A 25 -5.35 -12.78 -16.18
CA THR A 25 -5.10 -11.51 -16.87
C THR A 25 -3.90 -11.70 -17.80
N LYS A 26 -3.83 -10.93 -18.89
CA LYS A 26 -2.61 -10.87 -19.72
C LYS A 26 -1.43 -10.29 -18.93
N ASP A 27 -1.71 -9.28 -18.11
CA ASP A 27 -0.73 -8.69 -17.21
C ASP A 27 -0.40 -9.66 -16.06
N PRO A 28 0.82 -9.59 -15.48
CA PRO A 28 1.23 -10.49 -14.39
C PRO A 28 0.33 -10.43 -13.14
N VAL A 29 -0.27 -9.25 -12.88
CA VAL A 29 -1.18 -8.99 -11.76
C VAL A 29 -2.33 -8.06 -12.21
N PRO A 30 -3.54 -8.20 -11.63
CA PRO A 30 -4.70 -7.38 -11.96
C PRO A 30 -4.79 -6.06 -11.17
N GLY A 31 -3.95 -5.86 -10.16
CA GLY A 31 -3.99 -4.67 -9.31
C GLY A 31 -2.64 -4.36 -8.65
N TYR A 32 -2.51 -3.13 -8.18
CA TYR A 32 -1.28 -2.51 -7.67
C TYR A 32 -1.56 -1.78 -6.35
N SER A 33 -0.49 -1.51 -5.61
CA SER A 33 -0.48 -0.59 -4.46
C SER A 33 0.87 0.11 -4.35
N VAL A 34 1.02 0.98 -3.35
CA VAL A 34 2.21 1.75 -3.01
C VAL A 34 2.50 1.64 -1.51
N PRO A 35 3.73 1.92 -1.05
CA PRO A 35 4.01 1.98 0.38
C PRO A 35 3.09 2.96 1.11
N ALA A 36 2.60 2.56 2.28
CA ALA A 36 1.75 3.37 3.13
C ALA A 36 2.08 3.12 4.60
N ALA A 37 2.06 4.19 5.41
CA ALA A 37 2.17 4.10 6.85
C ALA A 37 0.83 3.74 7.49
N GLU A 38 0.89 3.08 8.65
CA GLU A 38 -0.25 2.91 9.55
C GLU A 38 0.06 3.54 10.92
N HIS A 39 -0.96 3.71 11.77
CA HIS A 39 -0.81 4.36 13.06
C HIS A 39 0.31 3.74 13.91
N SER A 40 0.48 2.41 13.87
CA SER A 40 1.53 1.73 14.63
C SER A 40 2.93 2.20 14.22
N THR A 41 3.18 2.36 12.92
CA THR A 41 4.47 2.77 12.36
C THR A 41 4.84 4.22 12.68
N ILE A 42 3.84 5.06 12.97
CA ILE A 42 4.04 6.44 13.43
C ILE A 42 4.18 6.49 14.95
N THR A 43 3.19 5.95 15.67
CA THR A 43 3.11 6.05 17.13
C THR A 43 4.19 5.26 17.87
N ALA A 44 4.82 4.26 17.23
CA ALA A 44 5.98 3.56 17.78
C ALA A 44 7.17 4.49 18.06
N TRP A 45 7.24 5.65 17.41
CA TRP A 45 8.27 6.67 17.68
C TRP A 45 7.98 7.50 18.94
N GLY A 46 6.74 7.44 19.44
CA GLY A 46 6.26 8.33 20.50
C GLY A 46 5.76 9.66 19.94
N LYS A 47 4.79 10.25 20.63
CA LYS A 47 4.09 11.46 20.17
C LYS A 47 5.04 12.62 19.85
N ASP A 48 6.06 12.83 20.68
CA ASP A 48 7.01 13.94 20.51
C ASP A 48 7.95 13.73 19.29
N HIS A 49 7.92 12.54 18.67
CA HIS A 49 8.74 12.15 17.52
C HIS A 49 7.91 11.81 16.27
N GLU A 50 6.64 12.23 16.20
CA GLU A 50 5.80 12.02 15.02
C GLU A 50 6.44 12.59 13.74
N LYS A 51 7.04 13.79 13.85
CA LYS A 51 7.78 14.42 12.74
C LYS A 51 8.95 13.54 12.27
N ASP A 52 9.68 12.93 13.21
CA ASP A 52 10.83 12.09 12.89
C ASP A 52 10.37 10.81 12.16
N ALA A 53 9.23 10.24 12.56
CA ALA A 53 8.60 9.14 11.84
C ALA A 53 8.25 9.53 10.40
N PHE A 54 7.70 10.73 10.20
CA PHE A 54 7.35 11.22 8.86
C PHE A 54 8.60 11.39 7.99
N GLU A 55 9.63 12.06 8.51
CA GLU A 55 10.90 12.27 7.81
C GLU A 55 11.58 10.95 7.45
N HIS A 56 11.56 9.98 8.37
CA HIS A 56 12.06 8.65 8.12
C HIS A 56 11.32 7.99 6.95
N ILE A 57 9.99 7.93 7.00
CA ILE A 57 9.16 7.22 6.00
C ILE A 57 9.31 7.82 4.61
N VAL A 58 9.23 9.15 4.47
CA VAL A 58 9.37 9.81 3.15
C VAL A 58 10.78 9.67 2.58
N THR A 59 11.80 9.56 3.44
CA THR A 59 13.17 9.30 3.03
C THR A 59 13.35 7.85 2.56
N GLN A 60 12.82 6.88 3.31
CA GLN A 60 12.86 5.46 2.94
C GLN A 60 12.19 5.19 1.58
N PHE A 61 11.07 5.86 1.31
CA PHE A 61 10.30 5.70 0.08
C PHE A 61 10.40 6.92 -0.86
N SER A 62 11.59 7.52 -0.97
CA SER A 62 11.83 8.80 -1.65
C SER A 62 11.62 8.80 -3.18
N SER A 63 11.55 7.62 -3.82
CA SER A 63 11.46 7.48 -5.28
C SER A 63 10.15 6.84 -5.76
N VAL A 64 9.20 6.61 -4.84
CA VAL A 64 7.89 6.05 -5.14
C VAL A 64 6.80 6.88 -4.44
N PRO A 65 5.54 6.85 -4.91
CA PRO A 65 4.46 7.45 -4.15
C PRO A 65 4.36 6.79 -2.76
N VAL A 66 4.14 7.59 -1.72
CA VAL A 66 3.96 7.10 -0.35
C VAL A 66 2.78 7.80 0.31
N SER A 67 1.97 7.05 1.04
CA SER A 67 0.90 7.59 1.89
C SER A 67 1.36 7.57 3.35
N VAL A 68 1.18 8.68 4.07
CA VAL A 68 1.54 8.80 5.49
C VAL A 68 0.31 9.25 6.28
N VAL A 69 -0.05 8.49 7.31
CA VAL A 69 -1.18 8.79 8.21
C VAL A 69 -0.69 9.63 9.39
N SER A 70 -1.56 10.49 9.93
CA SER A 70 -1.41 11.20 11.21
C SER A 70 -2.55 10.79 12.13
#